data_AF-A0A918KBT9-F1
#
_entry.id   AF-A0A918KBT9-F1
#
_cell.length_a   1.000
_cell.length_b   1.000
_cell.length_c   1.000
_cell.angle_alpha   90.00
_cell.angle_beta   90.00
_cell.angle_gamma   90.00
#
_symmetry.space_group_name_H-M   'P 1'
#
loop_
_entity.id
_entity.type
_entity.pdbx_description
1 polymer ?
#
loop_
_entity_poly.entity_id
_entity_poly.type
_entity_poly.pdbx_seq_one_letter_code
_entity_poly.pdbx_strand_id
1 'polypeptide(L)'
;MHLLDFELTVMTARNREASTTVKTQVRETRSIWKIGDAMTKAARKTVKLPKGYVPTEDEKFMNPKQREYFRQKLLAWKADIVEETRNTVEYLKGENVSHPDPADTATANADRQLELSTKDRLRKLSSQIDKALARIEAGTYGYCEETGDPIRLKRLDARPIAKLSIEAQEMHERSDSLKAG
;
A
#
# COMPACT_ATOMS: atom_id res chain seq x y z
N MET A 1 44.61 -11.90 -32.42
CA MET A 1 43.15 -12.14 -32.37
C MET A 1 42.78 -12.93 -31.09
N HIS A 2 43.27 -12.51 -29.91
CA HIS A 2 43.18 -13.33 -28.68
C HIS A 2 42.96 -12.50 -27.38
N LEU A 3 42.46 -11.27 -27.49
CA LEU A 3 42.22 -10.38 -26.34
C LEU A 3 40.76 -9.93 -26.19
N LEU A 4 39.90 -10.15 -27.18
CA LEU A 4 38.47 -9.80 -27.11
C LEU A 4 37.58 -10.94 -26.57
N ASP A 5 38.02 -12.20 -26.64
CA ASP A 5 37.26 -13.36 -26.13
C ASP A 5 37.46 -13.60 -24.63
N PHE A 6 38.54 -13.08 -24.03
CA PHE A 6 38.77 -13.16 -22.58
C PHE A 6 37.90 -12.13 -21.82
N GLU A 7 37.79 -10.91 -22.34
CA GLU A 7 36.92 -9.85 -21.79
C GLU A 7 35.43 -10.24 -21.82
N LEU A 8 34.95 -10.86 -22.91
CA LEU A 8 33.54 -11.28 -23.02
C LEU A 8 33.18 -12.41 -22.02
N THR A 9 34.14 -13.27 -21.69
CA THR A 9 33.97 -14.35 -20.70
C THR A 9 33.97 -13.81 -19.26
N VAL A 10 34.83 -12.83 -18.95
CA VAL A 10 34.87 -12.18 -17.63
C VAL A 10 33.65 -11.28 -17.40
N MET A 11 33.15 -10.59 -18.43
CA MET A 11 31.92 -9.78 -18.35
C MET A 11 30.65 -10.63 -18.14
N THR A 12 30.55 -11.80 -18.77
CA THR A 12 29.40 -12.71 -18.59
C THR A 12 29.41 -13.42 -17.23
N ALA A 13 30.59 -13.71 -16.66
CA ALA A 13 30.73 -14.25 -15.31
C ALA A 13 30.30 -13.24 -14.22
N ARG A 14 30.77 -11.98 -14.31
CA ARG A 14 30.35 -10.91 -13.37
C ARG A 14 28.85 -10.63 -13.39
N ASN A 15 28.21 -10.72 -14.55
CA ASN A 15 26.77 -10.52 -14.68
C ASN A 15 25.94 -11.69 -14.11
N ARG A 16 26.47 -12.93 -14.18
CA ARG A 16 25.86 -14.11 -13.54
C ARG A 16 25.99 -14.09 -12.01
N GLU A 17 27.12 -13.64 -11.49
CA GLU A 17 27.33 -13.46 -10.04
C GLU A 17 26.43 -12.34 -9.47
N ALA A 18 26.34 -11.19 -10.14
CA ALA A 18 25.43 -10.11 -9.76
C ALA A 18 23.95 -10.53 -9.80
N SER A 19 23.54 -11.31 -10.81
CA SER A 19 22.17 -11.82 -10.94
C SER A 19 21.82 -12.86 -9.85
N THR A 20 22.79 -13.64 -9.40
CA THR A 20 22.59 -14.67 -8.36
C THR A 20 22.44 -14.03 -6.98
N THR A 21 23.25 -13.02 -6.66
CA THR A 21 23.18 -12.28 -5.39
C THR A 21 21.85 -11.54 -5.22
N VAL A 22 21.35 -10.88 -6.28
CA VAL A 22 20.04 -10.21 -6.26
C VAL A 22 18.90 -11.23 -6.08
N LYS A 23 18.94 -12.37 -6.77
CA LYS A 23 17.92 -13.43 -6.62
C LYS A 23 17.90 -14.04 -5.21
N THR A 24 19.07 -14.21 -4.59
CA THR A 24 19.18 -14.72 -3.22
C THR A 24 18.66 -13.70 -2.21
N GLN A 25 19.03 -12.42 -2.33
CA GLN A 25 18.50 -11.38 -1.43
C GLN A 25 16.98 -11.19 -1.57
N VAL A 26 16.43 -11.29 -2.78
CA VAL A 26 14.97 -11.26 -3.00
C VAL A 26 14.28 -12.49 -2.39
N ARG A 27 14.89 -13.68 -2.46
CA ARG A 27 14.35 -14.90 -1.80
C ARG A 27 14.43 -14.80 -0.28
N GLU A 28 15.53 -14.32 0.26
CA GLU A 28 15.79 -14.21 1.69
C GLU A 28 14.88 -13.16 2.34
N THR A 29 14.76 -11.97 1.75
CA THR A 29 13.79 -10.96 2.17
C THR A 29 12.35 -11.47 2.07
N ARG A 30 11.96 -12.14 0.98
CA ARG A 30 10.62 -12.75 0.86
C ARG A 30 10.36 -13.82 1.93
N SER A 31 11.40 -14.47 2.44
CA SER A 31 11.31 -15.47 3.52
C SER A 31 11.10 -14.81 4.89
N ILE A 32 11.82 -13.71 5.16
CA ILE A 32 11.68 -12.92 6.40
C ILE A 32 10.26 -12.33 6.50
N TRP A 33 9.74 -11.76 5.41
CA TRP A 33 8.37 -11.24 5.37
C TRP A 33 7.32 -12.35 5.56
N LYS A 34 7.54 -13.54 4.98
CA LYS A 34 6.66 -14.71 5.20
C LYS A 34 6.65 -15.18 6.65
N ILE A 35 7.78 -15.15 7.34
CA ILE A 35 7.88 -15.55 8.75
C ILE A 35 7.20 -14.51 9.64
N GLY A 36 7.38 -13.21 9.36
CA GLY A 36 6.67 -12.13 10.05
C GLY A 36 5.14 -12.21 9.89
N ASP A 37 4.66 -12.49 8.67
CA ASP A 37 3.24 -12.71 8.40
C ASP A 37 2.69 -13.97 9.09
N ALA A 38 3.48 -15.04 9.19
CA ALA A 38 3.07 -16.28 9.86
C ALA A 38 3.00 -16.10 11.40
N MET A 39 3.97 -15.42 12.00
CA MET A 39 4.00 -15.14 13.44
C MET A 39 2.87 -14.19 13.87
N THR A 40 2.56 -13.17 13.07
CA THR A 40 1.42 -12.26 13.33
C THR A 40 0.07 -12.95 13.14
N LYS A 41 -0.02 -13.93 12.23
CA LYS A 41 -1.24 -14.74 12.03
C LYS A 41 -1.52 -15.70 13.19
N ALA A 42 -0.48 -16.25 13.83
CA ALA A 42 -0.61 -17.23 14.91
C ALA A 42 -1.09 -16.62 16.25
N ALA A 43 -0.88 -15.32 16.48
CA ALA A 43 -1.25 -14.64 17.74
C ALA A 43 -2.68 -14.04 17.75
N ARG A 44 -3.41 -14.07 16.62
CA ARG A 44 -4.73 -13.43 16.50
C ARG A 44 -5.84 -14.25 17.16
N LYS A 45 -6.40 -13.73 18.28
CA LYS A 45 -7.75 -14.12 18.72
C LYS A 45 -8.73 -13.79 17.59
N THR A 46 -9.31 -14.82 16.95
CA THR A 46 -10.32 -14.65 15.90
C THR A 46 -11.62 -14.14 16.50
N VAL A 47 -11.80 -12.82 16.56
CA VAL A 47 -13.07 -12.20 16.91
C VAL A 47 -14.06 -12.50 15.78
N LYS A 48 -15.14 -13.23 16.07
CA LYS A 48 -16.20 -13.50 15.08
C LYS A 48 -17.20 -12.35 15.11
N LEU A 49 -17.44 -11.73 13.95
CA LEU A 49 -18.45 -10.70 13.79
C LEU A 49 -19.83 -11.32 13.47
N PRO A 50 -20.93 -10.79 14.05
CA PRO A 50 -22.28 -11.10 13.59
C PRO A 50 -22.47 -10.74 12.10
N LYS A 51 -23.37 -11.45 11.42
CA LYS A 51 -23.71 -11.16 10.03
C LYS A 51 -24.29 -9.74 9.92
N GLY A 52 -23.71 -8.90 9.06
CA GLY A 52 -24.17 -7.52 8.85
C GLY A 52 -23.80 -6.54 9.97
N TYR A 53 -22.83 -6.86 10.83
CA TYR A 53 -22.38 -5.96 11.87
C TYR A 53 -21.85 -4.64 11.30
N VAL A 54 -22.32 -3.53 11.89
CA VAL A 54 -21.84 -2.17 11.65
C VAL A 54 -21.54 -1.54 13.01
N PRO A 55 -20.37 -0.89 13.20
CA PRO A 55 -20.06 -0.17 14.43
C PRO A 55 -21.08 0.93 14.73
N THR A 56 -21.62 0.95 15.95
CA THR A 56 -22.50 2.02 16.45
C THR A 56 -21.87 2.74 17.63
N GLU A 57 -22.39 3.93 17.94
CA GLU A 57 -21.93 4.76 19.06
C GLU A 57 -22.43 4.25 20.43
N ASP A 58 -23.41 3.33 20.44
CA ASP A 58 -23.98 2.73 21.66
C ASP A 58 -23.04 1.70 22.32
N GLU A 59 -22.00 1.27 21.60
CA GLU A 59 -21.00 0.32 22.11
C GLU A 59 -19.74 1.05 22.58
N LYS A 60 -18.99 0.41 23.49
CA LYS A 60 -17.66 0.92 23.88
C LYS A 60 -16.79 1.14 22.64
N PHE A 61 -16.30 2.37 22.48
CA PHE A 61 -15.44 2.77 21.37
C PHE A 61 -14.22 1.85 21.22
N MET A 62 -13.95 1.44 19.97
CA MET A 62 -12.84 0.57 19.58
C MET A 62 -12.76 -0.75 20.35
N ASN A 63 -13.92 -1.31 20.70
CA ASN A 63 -14.01 -2.67 21.21
C ASN A 63 -13.45 -3.70 20.18
N PRO A 64 -13.21 -4.96 20.59
CA PRO A 64 -12.67 -5.98 19.69
C PRO A 64 -13.50 -6.22 18.41
N LYS A 65 -14.83 -6.04 18.46
CA LYS A 65 -15.70 -6.19 17.28
C LYS A 65 -15.53 -5.01 16.31
N GLN A 66 -15.53 -3.77 16.79
CA GLN A 66 -15.29 -2.59 15.95
C GLN A 66 -13.92 -2.67 15.26
N ARG A 67 -12.87 -3.05 16.00
CA ARG A 67 -11.53 -3.22 15.43
C ARG A 67 -11.52 -4.30 14.34
N GLU A 68 -12.16 -5.44 14.57
CA GLU A 68 -12.25 -6.50 13.55
C GLU A 68 -13.04 -6.05 12.32
N TYR A 69 -14.12 -5.28 12.48
CA TYR A 69 -14.89 -4.71 11.38
C TYR A 69 -14.00 -3.83 10.48
N PHE A 70 -13.30 -2.85 11.07
CA PHE A 70 -12.42 -1.97 10.31
C PHE A 70 -11.24 -2.73 9.71
N ARG A 71 -10.77 -3.79 10.38
CA ARG A 71 -9.71 -4.64 9.83
C ARG A 71 -10.16 -5.37 8.58
N GLN A 72 -11.35 -5.98 8.59
CA GLN A 72 -11.90 -6.65 7.41
C GLN A 72 -12.13 -5.65 6.28
N LYS A 73 -12.64 -4.46 6.59
CA LYS A 73 -12.82 -3.36 5.62
C LYS A 73 -11.50 -2.94 4.97
N LEU A 74 -10.46 -2.73 5.77
CA LEU A 74 -9.11 -2.38 5.28
C LEU A 74 -8.48 -3.51 4.45
N LEU A 75 -8.66 -4.77 4.86
CA LEU A 75 -8.13 -5.92 4.11
C LEU A 75 -8.84 -6.11 2.77
N ALA A 76 -10.16 -5.94 2.73
CA ALA A 76 -10.94 -5.97 1.50
C ALA A 76 -10.45 -4.85 0.55
N TRP A 77 -10.36 -3.62 1.05
CA TRP A 77 -9.88 -2.50 0.25
C TRP A 77 -8.43 -2.68 -0.24
N LYS A 78 -7.56 -3.28 0.58
CA LYS A 78 -6.20 -3.64 0.15
C LYS A 78 -6.21 -4.66 -0.99
N ALA A 79 -7.09 -5.65 -0.93
CA ALA A 79 -7.22 -6.63 -2.00
C ALA A 79 -7.65 -5.97 -3.31
N ASP A 80 -8.61 -5.05 -3.25
CA ASP A 80 -9.06 -4.28 -4.43
C ASP A 80 -7.92 -3.48 -5.05
N ILE A 81 -7.10 -2.79 -4.24
CA ILE A 81 -5.93 -2.04 -4.71
C ILE A 81 -4.88 -2.96 -5.36
N VAL A 82 -4.68 -4.16 -4.82
CA VAL A 82 -3.74 -5.13 -5.38
C VAL A 82 -4.22 -5.60 -6.75
N GLU A 83 -5.50 -5.90 -6.90
CA GLU A 83 -6.08 -6.26 -8.19
C GLU A 83 -6.03 -5.10 -9.20
N GLU A 84 -6.38 -3.87 -8.78
CA GLU A 84 -6.27 -2.69 -9.64
C GLU A 84 -4.83 -2.45 -10.12
N THR A 85 -3.87 -2.54 -9.20
CA THR A 85 -2.44 -2.42 -9.53
C THR A 85 -1.98 -3.52 -10.48
N ARG A 86 -2.51 -4.75 -10.34
CA ARG A 86 -2.23 -5.88 -11.23
C ARG A 86 -2.69 -5.57 -12.65
N ASN A 87 -3.91 -5.05 -12.79
CA ASN A 87 -4.50 -4.68 -14.08
C ASN A 87 -3.72 -3.56 -14.77
N THR A 88 -3.34 -2.50 -14.04
CA THR A 88 -2.50 -1.42 -14.58
C THR A 88 -1.15 -1.95 -15.07
N VAL A 89 -0.52 -2.89 -14.35
CA VAL A 89 0.75 -3.49 -14.78
C VAL A 89 0.58 -4.35 -16.03
N GLU A 90 -0.55 -5.05 -16.17
CA GLU A 90 -0.85 -5.81 -17.40
C GLU A 90 -1.07 -4.89 -18.60
N TYR A 91 -1.84 -3.80 -18.42
CA TYR A 91 -2.02 -2.77 -19.44
C TYR A 91 -0.68 -2.17 -19.91
N LEU A 92 0.17 -1.73 -18.97
CA LEU A 92 1.48 -1.14 -19.27
C LEU A 92 2.44 -2.10 -20.00
N LYS A 93 2.27 -3.42 -19.84
CA LYS A 93 3.05 -4.42 -20.58
C LYS A 93 2.53 -4.60 -22.01
N GLY A 94 1.22 -4.49 -22.22
CA GLY A 94 0.57 -4.59 -23.52
C GLY A 94 0.86 -3.37 -24.41
N GLU A 95 0.89 -2.17 -23.85
CA GLU A 95 1.09 -0.90 -24.58
C GLU A 95 2.52 -0.73 -25.15
N ASN A 96 3.46 -1.63 -24.85
CA ASN A 96 4.86 -1.55 -25.26
C ASN A 96 5.09 -1.84 -26.77
N VAL A 97 4.03 -1.84 -27.58
CA VAL A 97 4.09 -2.04 -29.03
C VAL A 97 4.51 -0.72 -29.71
N SER A 98 5.51 -0.79 -30.58
CA SER A 98 5.96 0.37 -31.34
C SER A 98 4.85 0.82 -32.29
N HIS A 99 4.43 2.08 -32.16
CA HIS A 99 3.45 2.67 -33.07
C HIS A 99 4.17 3.24 -34.31
N PRO A 100 3.66 3.03 -35.54
CA PRO A 100 4.30 3.53 -36.75
C PRO A 100 4.18 5.05 -36.92
N ASP A 101 3.11 5.66 -36.40
CA ASP A 101 2.85 7.10 -36.48
C ASP A 101 3.40 7.83 -35.24
N PRO A 102 4.15 8.94 -35.42
CA PRO A 102 4.51 9.84 -34.33
C PRO A 102 3.33 10.33 -33.48
N ALA A 103 2.16 10.58 -34.06
CA ALA A 103 0.96 11.02 -33.33
C ALA A 103 0.42 9.93 -32.39
N ASP A 104 0.38 8.68 -32.87
CA ASP A 104 0.00 7.51 -32.08
C ASP A 104 1.00 7.28 -30.94
N THR A 105 2.30 7.43 -31.22
CA THR A 105 3.36 7.33 -30.22
C THR A 105 3.23 8.38 -29.12
N ALA A 106 2.89 9.62 -29.48
CA ALA A 106 2.68 10.70 -28.52
C ALA A 106 1.50 10.39 -27.59
N THR A 107 0.39 9.89 -28.14
CA THR A 107 -0.81 9.51 -27.40
C THR A 107 -0.53 8.37 -26.43
N ALA A 108 0.07 7.27 -26.90
CA ALA A 108 0.42 6.11 -26.06
C ALA A 108 1.38 6.48 -24.91
N ASN A 109 2.30 7.42 -25.14
CA ASN A 109 3.18 7.92 -24.08
C ASN A 109 2.44 8.73 -23.01
N ALA A 110 1.47 9.55 -23.41
CA ALA A 110 0.65 10.32 -22.47
C ALA A 110 -0.21 9.40 -21.59
N ASP A 111 -0.85 8.40 -22.20
CA ASP A 111 -1.64 7.40 -21.49
C ASP A 111 -0.77 6.59 -20.52
N ARG A 112 0.42 6.17 -20.96
CA ARG A 112 1.40 5.50 -20.09
C ARG A 112 1.81 6.36 -18.89
N GLN A 113 2.04 7.66 -19.09
CA GLN A 113 2.38 8.57 -17.99
C GLN A 113 1.25 8.69 -16.97
N LEU A 114 0.00 8.74 -17.45
CA LEU A 114 -1.18 8.74 -16.59
C LEU A 114 -1.25 7.47 -15.74
N GLU A 115 -1.09 6.30 -16.35
CA GLU A 115 -1.12 5.01 -15.66
C GLU A 115 0.01 4.84 -14.63
N LEU A 116 1.21 5.33 -14.93
CA LEU A 116 2.31 5.35 -13.97
C LEU A 116 1.98 6.22 -12.75
N SER A 117 1.34 7.36 -12.95
CA SER A 117 0.88 8.23 -11.85
C SER A 117 -0.21 7.56 -11.02
N THR A 118 -1.17 6.89 -11.65
CA THR A 118 -2.22 6.10 -11.00
C THR A 118 -1.59 5.02 -10.11
N LYS A 119 -0.67 4.22 -10.66
CA LYS A 119 0.06 3.20 -9.91
C LYS A 119 0.78 3.77 -8.68
N ASP A 120 1.43 4.93 -8.81
CA ASP A 120 2.11 5.56 -7.68
C ASP A 120 1.16 6.02 -6.57
N ARG A 121 -0.04 6.50 -6.93
CA ARG A 121 -1.10 6.82 -5.97
C ARG A 121 -1.60 5.58 -5.25
N LEU A 122 -1.88 4.49 -5.98
CA LEU A 122 -2.30 3.20 -5.41
C LEU A 122 -1.25 2.63 -4.46
N ARG A 123 0.03 2.70 -4.82
CA ARG A 123 1.15 2.29 -3.96
C ARG A 123 1.17 3.06 -2.64
N LYS A 124 1.01 4.39 -2.69
CA LYS A 124 0.95 5.24 -1.48
C LYS A 124 -0.27 4.88 -0.63
N LEU A 125 -1.42 4.64 -1.26
CA LEU A 125 -2.65 4.24 -0.58
C LEU A 125 -2.52 2.89 0.12
N SER A 126 -1.94 1.87 -0.55
CA SER A 126 -1.64 0.58 0.06
C SER A 126 -0.76 0.73 1.30
N SER A 127 0.26 1.60 1.25
CA SER A 127 1.12 1.88 2.41
C SER A 127 0.33 2.54 3.57
N GLN A 128 -0.65 3.39 3.28
CA GLN A 128 -1.52 3.97 4.31
C GLN A 128 -2.44 2.92 4.95
N ILE A 129 -2.95 1.98 4.16
CA ILE A 129 -3.74 0.85 4.68
C ILE A 129 -2.90 -0.05 5.58
N ASP A 130 -1.67 -0.35 5.19
CA ASP A 130 -0.75 -1.15 6.01
C ASP A 130 -0.47 -0.50 7.36
N LYS A 131 -0.26 0.83 7.37
CA LYS A 131 -0.13 1.60 8.61
C LYS A 131 -1.41 1.56 9.46
N ALA A 132 -2.59 1.65 8.84
CA ALA A 132 -3.86 1.54 9.55
C ALA A 132 -4.05 0.15 10.18
N LEU A 133 -3.72 -0.92 9.46
CA LEU A 133 -3.72 -2.29 9.99
C LEU A 133 -2.74 -2.45 11.16
N ALA A 134 -1.53 -1.89 11.06
CA ALA A 134 -0.58 -1.90 12.15
C ALA A 134 -1.11 -1.20 13.42
N ARG A 135 -1.83 -0.07 13.26
CA ARG A 135 -2.49 0.62 14.38
C ARG A 135 -3.60 -0.21 15.02
N ILE A 136 -4.31 -1.05 14.24
CA ILE A 136 -5.32 -1.96 14.78
C ILE A 136 -4.66 -2.99 15.70
N GLU A 137 -3.55 -3.58 15.26
CA GLU A 137 -2.78 -4.55 16.05
C GLU A 137 -2.17 -3.90 17.30
N ALA A 138 -1.67 -2.66 17.19
CA ALA A 138 -1.17 -1.88 18.32
C ALA A 138 -2.27 -1.39 19.28
N GLY A 139 -3.55 -1.47 18.90
CA GLY A 139 -4.67 -0.98 19.69
C GLY A 139 -4.85 0.54 19.69
N THR A 140 -4.12 1.27 18.85
CA THR A 140 -4.18 2.74 18.73
C THR A 140 -5.10 3.22 17.60
N TYR A 141 -5.63 2.30 16.80
CA TYR A 141 -6.58 2.64 15.74
C TYR A 141 -7.84 3.29 16.29
N GLY A 142 -8.34 4.29 15.55
CA GLY A 142 -9.55 5.04 15.90
C GLY A 142 -9.29 6.29 16.74
N TYR A 143 -8.06 6.54 17.17
CA TYR A 143 -7.69 7.73 17.93
C TYR A 143 -6.83 8.68 17.07
N CYS A 144 -6.97 9.97 17.32
CA CYS A 144 -6.21 11.04 16.67
C CYS A 144 -4.72 10.91 17.02
N GLU A 145 -3.84 10.92 16.01
CA GLU A 145 -2.39 10.82 16.22
C GLU A 145 -1.78 12.06 16.90
N GLU A 146 -2.47 13.21 16.84
CA GLU A 146 -2.00 14.46 17.45
C GLU A 146 -2.56 14.70 18.85
N THR A 147 -3.88 14.52 19.03
CA THR A 147 -4.56 14.86 20.29
C THR A 147 -4.87 13.65 21.16
N GLY A 148 -4.91 12.45 20.59
CA GLY A 148 -5.39 11.23 21.26
C GLY A 148 -6.91 11.10 21.31
N ASP A 149 -7.66 12.09 20.81
CA ASP A 149 -9.13 12.07 20.85
C ASP A 149 -9.74 10.99 19.95
N PRO A 150 -10.92 10.46 20.29
CA PRO A 150 -11.61 9.50 19.44
C PRO A 150 -12.01 10.13 18.10
N ILE A 151 -11.66 9.47 17.00
CA ILE A 151 -12.11 9.82 15.66
C ILE A 151 -13.53 9.26 15.48
N ARG A 152 -14.48 10.12 15.08
CA ARG A 152 -15.89 9.75 14.87
C ARG A 152 -16.02 8.50 14.01
N LEU A 153 -16.85 7.55 14.44
CA LEU A 153 -17.07 6.27 13.74
C LEU A 153 -17.53 6.48 12.29
N LYS A 154 -18.45 7.41 12.05
CA LYS A 154 -18.90 7.77 10.68
C LYS A 154 -17.75 8.21 9.77
N ARG A 155 -16.75 8.90 10.32
CA ARG A 155 -15.57 9.34 9.56
C ARG A 155 -14.63 8.17 9.27
N LEU A 156 -14.39 7.29 10.23
CA LEU A 156 -13.61 6.07 10.00
C LEU A 156 -14.31 5.13 9.01
N ASP A 157 -15.64 5.08 9.04
CA ASP A 157 -16.41 4.30 8.08
C ASP A 157 -16.25 4.86 6.67
N ALA A 158 -16.37 6.17 6.48
CA ALA A 158 -16.13 6.82 5.19
C ALA A 158 -14.66 6.76 4.73
N ARG A 159 -13.71 6.91 5.67
CA ARG A 159 -12.26 6.97 5.42
C ARG A 159 -11.50 6.17 6.49
N PRO A 160 -11.33 4.84 6.31
CA PRO A 160 -10.76 3.98 7.35
C PRO A 160 -9.26 4.16 7.57
N ILE A 161 -8.58 4.92 6.71
CA ILE A 161 -7.15 5.28 6.85
C ILE A 161 -6.94 6.58 7.64
N ALA A 162 -8.01 7.25 8.09
CA ALA A 162 -7.88 8.55 8.72
C ALA A 162 -7.04 8.49 10.01
N LYS A 163 -6.27 9.56 10.23
CA LYS A 163 -5.25 9.66 11.29
C LYS A 163 -5.53 10.74 12.33
N LEU A 164 -6.19 11.81 11.91
CA LEU A 164 -6.49 12.98 12.74
C LEU A 164 -7.99 13.07 13.01
N SER A 165 -8.42 13.72 14.09
CA SER A 165 -9.81 14.14 14.26
C SER A 165 -10.17 15.24 13.24
N ILE A 166 -11.44 15.67 13.19
CA ILE A 166 -11.85 16.77 12.30
C ILE A 166 -11.23 18.07 12.80
N GLU A 167 -11.28 18.27 14.11
CA GLU A 167 -10.78 19.43 14.81
C GLU A 167 -9.26 19.58 14.62
N ALA A 168 -8.50 18.48 14.75
CA ALA A 168 -7.06 18.48 14.49
C ALA A 168 -6.75 18.75 13.01
N GLN A 169 -7.57 18.21 12.10
CA GLN A 169 -7.41 18.44 10.66
C GLN A 169 -7.64 19.93 10.30
N GLU A 170 -8.68 20.56 10.84
CA GLU A 170 -8.97 21.99 10.63
C GLU A 170 -7.83 22.88 11.15
N MET A 171 -7.26 22.54 12.31
CA MET A 171 -6.12 23.27 12.87
C MET A 171 -4.86 23.12 12.02
N HIS A 172 -4.61 21.94 11.45
CA HIS A 172 -3.49 21.69 10.55
C HIS A 172 -3.62 22.52 9.26
N GLU A 173 -4.81 22.48 8.62
CA GLU A 173 -5.09 23.23 7.40
C GLU A 173 -4.97 24.75 7.61
N ARG A 174 -5.45 25.26 8.76
CA ARG A 174 -5.29 26.66 9.14
C ARG A 174 -3.82 27.04 9.34
N SER A 175 -3.05 26.18 10.00
CA SER A 175 -1.62 26.42 10.26
C SER A 175 -0.79 26.40 8.99
N ASP A 176 -1.12 25.53 8.04
CA ASP A 176 -0.44 25.46 6.74
C ASP A 176 -0.76 26.68 5.87
N SER A 177 -2.01 27.16 5.89
CA SER A 177 -2.40 28.38 5.17
C SER A 177 -1.64 29.63 5.64
N LEU A 178 -1.28 29.70 6.93
CA LEU A 178 -0.52 30.81 7.51
C LEU A 178 0.99 30.75 7.22
N LYS A 179 1.52 29.58 6.84
CA LYS A 179 2.94 29.40 6.47
C LYS A 179 3.19 29.59 4.99
N ALA A 180 2.15 29.47 4.17
CA ALA A 180 2.22 29.57 2.71
C ALA A 180 1.95 30.99 2.17
N GLY A 181 1.59 31.94 3.02
CA GLY A 181 1.43 33.36 2.70
C GLY A 181 2.61 34.19 3.21
#